data_AF-A0A0H4I170-F1
#
_entry.id   AF-A0A0H4I170-F1
#
_cell.length_a   1.000
_cell.length_b   1.000
_cell.length_c   1.000
_cell.angle_alpha   90.00
_cell.angle_beta   90.00
_cell.angle_gamma   90.00
#
_symmetry.space_group_name_H-M   'P 1'
#
loop_
_entity.id
_entity.type
_entity.pdbx_description
1 polymer ?
#
loop_
_entity_poly.entity_id
_entity_poly.type
_entity_poly.pdbx_seq_one_letter_code
_entity_poly.pdbx_strand_id
1 'polypeptide(L)'
;MNAHHFAHAHAKDSDLCEYGTETAIHLMAKQILCEEKGIFAPASLIEKKDVDDRGNSHTASRVAHNKGSLVFDEVVSETSFGAAIPDILATMGGKQFIIEIAVTHFCGKDKISAFREEHCNVLEVDLRSFTKNLPTKEELRSYLMEEEATREWLSLKSYGDVENQVEKELQEKIAAANLRNKAKTVTRVERPQPQPPGIYQRSELITYSKVDTKRRWLACSSCKENQKAYPDWQDHLPEEVFLFSCSWEEAPWEATSVPCPFCNSPVIVK
;
A
#
# COMPACT_ATOMS: atom_id res chain seq x y z
N MET A 1 18.02 -64.25 -29.00
CA MET A 1 18.63 -63.13 -28.26
C MET A 1 19.36 -62.27 -29.27
N ASN A 2 18.76 -61.15 -29.68
CA ASN A 2 19.44 -60.14 -30.49
C ASN A 2 19.35 -58.82 -29.73
N ALA A 3 20.41 -58.49 -29.00
CA ALA A 3 20.56 -57.20 -28.36
C ALA A 3 21.01 -56.22 -29.44
N HIS A 4 20.13 -55.31 -29.84
CA HIS A 4 20.50 -54.12 -30.58
C HIS A 4 21.19 -53.16 -29.60
N HIS A 5 22.53 -53.18 -29.61
CA HIS A 5 23.34 -52.18 -28.95
C HIS A 5 23.22 -50.87 -29.74
N PHE A 6 22.44 -49.92 -29.22
CA PHE A 6 22.48 -48.55 -29.71
C PHE A 6 23.79 -47.91 -29.24
N ALA A 7 24.70 -47.69 -30.18
CA ALA A 7 25.93 -46.95 -29.98
C ALA A 7 25.61 -45.44 -29.96
N HIS A 8 25.80 -44.79 -28.81
CA HIS A 8 25.80 -43.34 -28.74
C HIS A 8 27.12 -42.82 -29.31
N ALA A 9 27.06 -42.26 -30.51
CA ALA A 9 28.16 -41.49 -31.07
C ALA A 9 28.28 -40.19 -30.26
N HIS A 10 29.37 -40.08 -29.49
CA HIS A 10 29.75 -38.86 -28.77
C HIS A 10 30.06 -37.74 -29.76
N ALA A 11 29.04 -36.96 -30.14
CA ALA A 11 29.19 -35.76 -30.94
C ALA A 11 28.83 -34.56 -30.07
N LYS A 12 29.81 -34.00 -29.34
CA LYS A 12 29.75 -32.70 -28.61
C LYS A 12 28.31 -32.27 -28.22
N ASP A 13 27.72 -33.02 -27.29
CA ASP A 13 26.30 -33.01 -26.92
C ASP A 13 25.91 -31.96 -25.85
N SER A 14 26.65 -30.85 -25.68
CA SER A 14 26.22 -29.84 -24.70
C SER A 14 24.97 -29.10 -25.17
N ASP A 15 24.96 -28.66 -26.42
CA ASP A 15 23.93 -27.76 -26.94
C ASP A 15 22.65 -28.53 -27.34
N LEU A 16 22.78 -29.79 -27.77
CA LEU A 16 21.63 -30.67 -28.06
C LEU A 16 20.90 -31.10 -26.79
N CYS A 17 21.63 -31.23 -25.66
CA CYS A 17 21.05 -31.59 -24.37
C CYS A 17 20.23 -30.43 -23.76
N GLU A 18 20.68 -29.19 -23.93
CA GLU A 18 19.96 -28.01 -23.44
C GLU A 18 18.63 -27.79 -24.17
N TYR A 19 18.59 -27.90 -25.50
CA TYR A 19 17.35 -27.80 -26.28
C TYR A 19 16.33 -28.91 -25.93
N GLY A 20 16.83 -30.13 -25.68
CA GLY A 20 15.98 -31.25 -25.24
C GLY A 20 15.40 -31.03 -23.84
N THR A 21 16.20 -30.44 -22.94
CA THR A 21 15.78 -30.12 -21.56
C THR A 21 14.71 -29.02 -21.56
N GLU A 22 14.90 -27.96 -22.34
CA GLU A 22 13.91 -26.89 -22.49
C GLU A 22 12.56 -27.43 -22.93
N THR A 23 12.56 -28.19 -24.03
CA THR A 23 11.34 -28.77 -24.62
C THR A 23 10.64 -29.69 -23.62
N ALA A 24 11.41 -30.51 -22.88
CA ALA A 24 10.87 -31.41 -21.88
C ALA A 24 10.19 -30.68 -20.71
N ILE A 25 10.81 -29.60 -20.19
CA ILE A 25 10.23 -28.78 -19.11
C ILE A 25 8.93 -28.12 -19.60
N HIS A 26 8.94 -27.56 -20.81
CA HIS A 26 7.77 -26.88 -21.39
C HIS A 26 6.57 -27.82 -21.56
N LEU A 27 6.82 -29.00 -22.16
CA LEU A 27 5.79 -30.03 -22.33
C LEU A 27 5.27 -30.56 -20.98
N MET A 28 6.16 -30.77 -20.00
CA MET A 28 5.77 -31.23 -18.67
C MET A 28 4.90 -30.20 -17.95
N ALA A 29 5.25 -28.91 -18.02
CA ALA A 29 4.46 -27.83 -17.44
C ALA A 29 3.08 -27.73 -18.09
N LYS A 30 3.01 -27.78 -19.43
CA LYS A 30 1.73 -27.81 -20.17
C LYS A 30 0.85 -28.98 -19.73
N GLN A 31 1.43 -30.18 -19.65
CA GLN A 31 0.71 -31.37 -19.20
C GLN A 31 0.15 -31.18 -17.78
N ILE A 32 0.96 -30.71 -16.84
CA ILE A 32 0.53 -30.49 -15.45
C ILE A 32 -0.62 -29.47 -15.39
N LEU A 33 -0.54 -28.36 -16.13
CA LEU A 33 -1.59 -27.34 -16.14
C LEU A 33 -2.91 -27.87 -16.70
N CYS A 34 -2.85 -28.71 -17.75
CA CYS A 34 -4.03 -29.38 -18.30
C CYS A 34 -4.63 -30.41 -17.33
N GLU A 35 -3.81 -31.13 -16.57
CA GLU A 35 -4.24 -32.14 -15.58
C GLU A 35 -4.83 -31.51 -14.33
N GLU A 36 -4.14 -30.54 -13.73
CA GLU A 36 -4.53 -29.89 -12.47
C GLU A 36 -5.64 -28.85 -12.66
N LYS A 37 -5.77 -28.31 -13.88
CA LYS A 37 -6.71 -27.23 -14.22
C LYS A 37 -6.62 -26.04 -13.26
N GLY A 38 -5.40 -25.70 -12.85
CA GLY A 38 -5.18 -24.61 -11.93
C GLY A 38 -3.76 -24.12 -11.98
N ILE A 39 -3.55 -22.96 -11.36
CA ILE A 39 -2.22 -22.38 -11.16
C ILE A 39 -2.30 -21.36 -10.03
N PHE A 40 -1.23 -21.19 -9.25
CA PHE A 40 -1.15 -20.05 -8.34
C PHE A 40 -0.91 -18.75 -9.13
N ALA A 41 -1.56 -17.67 -8.74
CA ALA A 41 -1.37 -16.36 -9.34
C ALA A 41 -0.83 -15.35 -8.34
N PRO A 42 0.07 -14.44 -8.76
CA PRO A 42 0.61 -13.42 -7.89
C PRO A 42 -0.42 -12.31 -7.68
N ALA A 43 -0.21 -11.50 -6.65
CA ALA A 43 -0.95 -10.25 -6.49
C ALA A 43 -0.49 -9.24 -7.55
N SER A 44 -1.39 -8.36 -7.98
CA SER A 44 -1.06 -7.18 -8.76
C SER A 44 -1.55 -5.94 -8.03
N LEU A 45 -0.61 -5.07 -7.62
CA LEU A 45 -0.87 -3.82 -6.93
C LEU A 45 -0.57 -2.66 -7.87
N ILE A 46 -1.54 -1.76 -8.03
CA ILE A 46 -1.35 -0.50 -8.74
C ILE A 46 -1.19 0.60 -7.70
N GLU A 47 -0.06 1.31 -7.74
CA GLU A 47 0.24 2.45 -6.88
C GLU A 47 0.62 3.66 -7.73
N LYS A 48 0.03 4.82 -7.41
CA LYS A 48 0.39 6.12 -8.01
C LYS A 48 0.77 7.09 -6.90
N LYS A 49 1.71 7.98 -7.22
CA LYS A 49 2.25 8.99 -6.31
C LYS A 49 2.39 10.30 -7.05
N ASP A 50 1.96 11.38 -6.41
CA ASP A 50 2.12 12.74 -6.92
C ASP A 50 2.19 13.73 -5.74
N VAL A 51 2.40 15.01 -6.00
CA VAL A 51 2.63 16.05 -5.00
C VAL A 51 1.55 17.13 -5.02
N ASP A 52 1.32 17.75 -3.86
CA ASP A 52 0.45 18.92 -3.75
C ASP A 52 1.18 20.24 -4.07
N ASP A 53 0.48 21.38 -4.04
CA ASP A 53 1.00 22.72 -4.33
C ASP A 53 2.12 23.16 -3.34
N ARG A 54 2.32 22.43 -2.24
CA ARG A 54 3.38 22.66 -1.26
C ARG A 54 4.50 21.63 -1.34
N GLY A 55 4.46 20.72 -2.32
CA GLY A 55 5.44 19.67 -2.51
C GLY A 55 5.28 18.48 -1.55
N ASN A 56 4.17 18.37 -0.82
CA ASN A 56 3.92 17.18 0.00
C ASN A 56 3.47 16.04 -0.90
N SER A 57 4.04 14.86 -0.66
CA SER A 57 3.70 13.65 -1.41
C SER A 57 2.37 13.06 -0.96
N HIS A 58 1.60 12.59 -1.94
CA HIS A 58 0.38 11.81 -1.77
C HIS A 58 0.50 10.50 -2.56
N THR A 59 -0.10 9.44 -2.03
CA THR A 59 -0.11 8.11 -2.65
C THR A 59 -1.52 7.55 -2.64
N ALA A 60 -1.89 6.83 -3.69
CA ALA A 60 -3.08 5.98 -3.74
C ALA A 60 -2.67 4.62 -4.31
N SER A 61 -3.27 3.56 -3.78
CA SER A 61 -3.00 2.21 -4.25
C SER A 61 -4.22 1.30 -4.16
N ARG A 62 -4.34 0.37 -5.13
CA ARG A 62 -5.41 -0.62 -5.20
C ARG A 62 -4.92 -1.93 -5.78
N VAL A 63 -5.51 -3.02 -5.32
CA VAL A 63 -5.21 -4.38 -5.81
C VAL A 63 -6.00 -4.63 -7.09
N ALA A 64 -5.30 -4.86 -8.20
CA ALA A 64 -5.89 -5.23 -9.49
C ALA A 64 -6.18 -6.74 -9.59
N HIS A 65 -5.40 -7.56 -8.86
CA HIS A 65 -5.60 -8.98 -8.70
C HIS A 65 -5.08 -9.45 -7.33
N ASN A 66 -5.87 -10.22 -6.59
CA ASN A 66 -5.43 -10.80 -5.31
C ASN A 66 -4.52 -12.01 -5.57
N LYS A 67 -3.50 -12.22 -4.73
CA LYS A 67 -2.76 -13.48 -4.81
C LYS A 67 -3.67 -14.67 -4.47
N GLY A 68 -3.41 -15.81 -5.09
CA GLY A 68 -4.10 -17.06 -4.78
C GLY A 68 -4.22 -18.02 -5.95
N SER A 69 -4.74 -19.22 -5.67
CA SER A 69 -4.98 -20.25 -6.67
C SER A 69 -6.11 -19.87 -7.62
N LEU A 70 -5.83 -19.93 -8.91
CA LEU A 70 -6.81 -19.93 -9.98
C LEU A 70 -7.18 -21.38 -10.28
N VAL A 71 -8.48 -21.66 -10.36
CA VAL A 71 -9.03 -22.98 -10.73
C VAL A 71 -9.92 -22.77 -11.94
N PHE A 72 -9.62 -23.48 -13.02
CA PHE A 72 -10.21 -23.27 -14.33
C PHE A 72 -11.26 -24.33 -14.65
N ASP A 73 -12.30 -23.91 -15.36
CA ASP A 73 -13.34 -24.80 -15.88
C ASP A 73 -12.76 -25.65 -17.03
N GLU A 74 -12.01 -24.97 -17.90
CA GLU A 74 -11.40 -25.53 -19.10
C GLU A 74 -9.95 -25.05 -19.24
N VAL A 75 -9.08 -25.94 -19.67
CA VAL A 75 -7.67 -25.68 -19.99
C VAL A 75 -7.34 -26.42 -21.28
N VAL A 76 -6.84 -25.69 -22.28
CA VAL A 76 -6.39 -26.23 -23.56
C VAL A 76 -4.98 -25.72 -23.88
N SER A 77 -4.12 -26.61 -24.39
CA SER A 77 -2.76 -26.27 -24.80
C SER A 77 -2.68 -26.05 -26.31
N GLU A 78 -1.80 -25.14 -26.75
CA GLU A 78 -1.40 -24.95 -28.15
C GLU A 78 -2.56 -24.72 -29.14
N THR A 79 -3.60 -24.00 -28.70
CA THR A 79 -4.74 -23.65 -29.56
C THR A 79 -4.53 -22.26 -30.16
N SER A 80 -4.76 -22.10 -31.46
CA SER A 80 -4.69 -20.78 -32.12
C SER A 80 -5.65 -19.78 -31.47
N PHE A 81 -5.15 -18.61 -31.06
CA PHE A 81 -5.94 -17.59 -30.38
C PHE A 81 -5.67 -16.19 -30.96
N GLY A 82 -6.59 -15.71 -31.79
CA GLY A 82 -6.40 -14.45 -32.52
C GLY A 82 -5.16 -14.53 -33.42
N ALA A 83 -4.22 -13.60 -33.23
CA ALA A 83 -2.98 -13.51 -34.00
C ALA A 83 -1.79 -14.30 -33.41
N ALA A 84 -1.94 -14.94 -32.24
CA ALA A 84 -0.86 -15.63 -31.56
C ALA A 84 -1.30 -17.01 -31.04
N ILE A 85 -0.34 -17.89 -30.75
CA ILE A 85 -0.60 -19.21 -30.15
C ILE A 85 -0.12 -19.14 -28.70
N PRO A 86 -1.03 -19.15 -27.71
CA PRO A 86 -0.65 -19.27 -26.31
C PRO A 86 -0.16 -20.68 -25.99
N ASP A 87 0.71 -20.79 -24.99
CA ASP A 87 1.10 -22.11 -24.48
C ASP A 87 -0.10 -22.83 -23.86
N ILE A 88 -0.86 -22.10 -23.03
CA ILE A 88 -2.09 -22.54 -22.40
C ILE A 88 -3.14 -21.43 -22.51
N LEU A 89 -4.34 -21.81 -22.95
CA LEU A 89 -5.55 -21.01 -22.86
C LEU A 89 -6.49 -21.67 -21.85
N ALA A 90 -6.87 -20.93 -20.82
CA ALA A 90 -7.73 -21.39 -19.76
C ALA A 90 -8.94 -20.48 -19.57
N THR A 91 -10.05 -21.04 -19.12
CA THR A 91 -11.30 -20.31 -18.88
C THR A 91 -11.78 -20.53 -17.45
N MET A 92 -12.15 -19.45 -16.75
CA MET A 92 -12.76 -19.50 -15.42
C MET A 92 -13.92 -18.50 -15.35
N GLY A 93 -15.14 -18.98 -15.13
CA GLY A 93 -16.32 -18.12 -14.98
C GLY A 93 -16.56 -17.21 -16.19
N GLY A 94 -16.31 -17.72 -17.40
CA GLY A 94 -16.43 -16.98 -18.66
C GLY A 94 -15.30 -15.98 -18.94
N LYS A 95 -14.26 -15.92 -18.10
CA LYS A 95 -13.07 -15.10 -18.33
C LYS A 95 -11.94 -15.96 -18.89
N GLN A 96 -11.22 -15.43 -19.87
CA GLN A 96 -10.06 -16.07 -20.46
C GLN A 96 -8.77 -15.67 -19.75
N PHE A 97 -7.90 -16.65 -19.59
CA PHE A 97 -6.57 -16.56 -19.04
C PHE A 97 -5.60 -17.23 -20.00
N ILE A 98 -4.54 -16.52 -20.33
CA ILE A 98 -3.41 -17.05 -21.08
C ILE A 98 -2.29 -17.29 -20.07
N ILE A 99 -1.70 -18.48 -20.12
CA ILE A 99 -0.53 -18.83 -19.33
C ILE A 99 0.61 -19.11 -20.30
N GLU A 100 1.66 -18.30 -20.23
CA GLU A 100 2.90 -18.44 -20.99
C GLU A 100 3.98 -19.05 -20.11
N ILE A 101 4.75 -19.99 -20.65
CA ILE A 101 5.78 -20.73 -19.91
C ILE A 101 7.14 -20.32 -20.45
N ALA A 102 7.90 -19.59 -19.64
CA ALA A 102 9.24 -19.14 -19.99
C ALA A 102 10.30 -20.10 -19.43
N VAL A 103 11.00 -20.83 -20.32
CA VAL A 103 12.08 -21.75 -19.91
C VAL A 103 13.46 -21.19 -20.23
N THR A 104 13.66 -20.66 -21.44
CA THR A 104 14.91 -19.95 -21.82
C THR A 104 14.64 -18.52 -22.26
N HIS A 105 13.46 -18.29 -22.84
CA HIS A 105 13.01 -17.01 -23.35
C HIS A 105 11.66 -16.64 -22.73
N PHE A 106 11.50 -15.36 -22.45
CA PHE A 106 10.23 -14.78 -22.05
C PHE A 106 9.37 -14.46 -23.27
N CYS A 107 8.08 -14.30 -23.03
CA CYS A 107 7.06 -13.94 -24.00
C CYS A 107 7.47 -12.64 -24.71
N GLY A 108 7.54 -12.72 -26.04
CA GLY A 108 7.92 -11.59 -26.88
C GLY A 108 6.86 -10.48 -26.87
N LYS A 109 7.30 -9.24 -27.06
CA LYS A 109 6.41 -8.05 -27.07
C LYS A 109 5.27 -8.17 -28.09
N ASP A 110 5.51 -8.82 -29.22
CA ASP A 110 4.50 -8.99 -30.27
C ASP A 110 3.36 -9.91 -29.80
N LYS A 111 3.68 -11.05 -29.16
CA LYS A 111 2.67 -11.94 -28.54
C LYS A 111 1.90 -11.21 -27.44
N ILE A 112 2.62 -10.50 -26.56
CA ILE A 112 2.00 -9.73 -25.47
C ILE A 112 1.01 -8.70 -26.02
N SER A 113 1.38 -8.00 -27.10
CA SER A 113 0.51 -6.99 -27.73
C SER A 113 -0.74 -7.64 -28.33
N ALA A 114 -0.58 -8.75 -29.05
CA ALA A 114 -1.72 -9.51 -29.59
C ALA A 114 -2.68 -9.97 -28.48
N PHE A 115 -2.15 -10.49 -27.37
CA PHE A 115 -3.00 -10.94 -26.25
C PHE A 115 -3.70 -9.80 -25.51
N ARG A 116 -3.09 -8.60 -25.48
CA ARG A 116 -3.70 -7.39 -24.90
C ARG A 116 -4.85 -6.87 -25.74
N GLU A 117 -4.73 -6.94 -27.06
CA GLU A 117 -5.81 -6.57 -28.00
C GLU A 117 -7.04 -7.47 -27.83
N GLU A 118 -6.83 -8.74 -27.50
CA GLU A 118 -7.90 -9.70 -27.18
C GLU A 118 -8.45 -9.55 -25.74
N HIS A 119 -8.05 -8.51 -25.00
CA HIS A 119 -8.50 -8.22 -23.63
C HIS A 119 -8.34 -9.38 -22.63
N CYS A 120 -7.30 -10.21 -22.81
CA CYS A 120 -7.04 -11.36 -21.97
C CYS A 120 -6.18 -11.03 -20.75
N ASN A 121 -6.37 -11.81 -19.67
CA ASN A 121 -5.41 -11.86 -18.57
C ASN A 121 -4.26 -12.76 -19.00
N VAL A 122 -3.03 -12.27 -18.93
CA VAL A 122 -1.84 -12.99 -19.39
C VAL A 122 -0.89 -13.12 -18.22
N LEU A 123 -0.68 -14.36 -17.78
CA LEU A 123 0.26 -14.73 -16.74
C LEU A 123 1.47 -15.41 -17.39
N GLU A 124 2.66 -14.96 -17.06
CA GLU A 124 3.90 -15.63 -17.45
C GLU A 124 4.52 -16.32 -16.24
N VAL A 125 4.97 -17.55 -16.43
CA VAL A 125 5.64 -18.36 -15.41
C VAL A 125 7.10 -18.58 -15.80
N ASP A 126 8.01 -18.20 -14.92
CA ASP A 126 9.45 -18.36 -15.12
C ASP A 126 9.91 -19.73 -14.57
N LEU A 127 10.33 -20.61 -15.48
CA LEU A 127 10.88 -21.92 -15.19
C LEU A 127 12.39 -22.00 -15.46
N ARG A 128 13.08 -20.86 -15.69
CA ARG A 128 14.53 -20.86 -15.99
C ARG A 128 15.37 -21.54 -14.92
N SER A 129 14.94 -21.52 -13.66
CA SER A 129 15.62 -22.20 -12.55
C SER A 129 15.77 -23.71 -12.74
N PHE A 130 14.90 -24.33 -13.54
CA PHE A 130 14.88 -25.76 -13.82
C PHE A 130 15.75 -26.19 -15.00
N THR A 131 16.31 -25.25 -15.76
CA THR A 131 17.17 -25.57 -16.93
C THR A 131 18.47 -26.28 -16.54
N LYS A 132 18.99 -26.01 -15.34
CA LYS A 132 20.24 -26.63 -14.85
C LYS A 132 20.07 -28.08 -14.40
N ASN A 133 18.91 -28.40 -13.86
CA ASN A 133 18.56 -29.72 -13.33
C ASN A 133 17.10 -30.00 -13.68
N LEU A 134 16.86 -30.97 -14.57
CA LEU A 134 15.51 -31.34 -14.97
C LEU A 134 14.70 -31.77 -13.74
N PRO A 135 13.57 -31.12 -13.44
CA PRO A 135 12.76 -31.43 -12.27
C PRO A 135 12.00 -32.73 -12.48
N THR A 136 11.62 -33.36 -11.39
CA THR A 136 10.56 -34.35 -11.39
C THR A 136 9.21 -33.68 -11.66
N LYS A 137 8.23 -34.47 -12.14
CA LYS A 137 6.87 -33.98 -12.36
C LYS A 137 6.26 -33.38 -11.09
N GLU A 138 6.53 -33.95 -9.92
CA GLU A 138 5.97 -33.46 -8.66
C GLU A 138 6.62 -32.14 -8.22
N GLU A 139 7.93 -31.98 -8.37
CA GLU A 139 8.61 -30.70 -8.08
C GLU A 139 8.07 -29.57 -8.95
N LEU A 140 7.90 -29.82 -10.26
CA LEU A 140 7.33 -28.84 -11.16
C LEU A 140 5.85 -28.56 -10.87
N ARG A 141 5.09 -29.59 -10.47
CA ARG A 141 3.69 -29.46 -10.06
C ARG A 141 3.55 -28.57 -8.83
N SER A 142 4.28 -28.87 -7.75
CA SER A 142 4.31 -28.01 -6.56
C SER A 142 4.69 -26.58 -6.91
N TYR A 143 5.72 -26.39 -7.73
CA TYR A 143 6.13 -25.05 -8.17
C TYR A 143 4.98 -24.29 -8.87
N LEU A 144 4.25 -24.94 -9.78
CA LEU A 144 3.13 -24.31 -10.49
C LEU A 144 1.93 -24.00 -9.57
N MET A 145 1.66 -24.86 -8.58
CA MET A 145 0.49 -24.75 -7.69
C MET A 145 0.70 -23.92 -6.43
N GLU A 146 1.94 -23.67 -6.02
CA GLU A 146 2.27 -23.00 -4.75
C GLU A 146 2.73 -21.54 -4.96
N GLU A 147 2.91 -20.75 -3.89
CA GLU A 147 3.17 -19.31 -4.00
C GLU A 147 4.59 -19.00 -4.53
N GLU A 148 5.51 -19.93 -4.36
CA GLU A 148 6.97 -19.75 -4.45
C GLU A 148 7.49 -19.58 -5.89
N ALA A 149 6.67 -19.80 -6.92
CA ALA A 149 7.15 -19.57 -8.27
C ALA A 149 7.32 -18.10 -8.62
N THR A 150 8.32 -17.86 -9.46
CA THR A 150 8.51 -16.57 -10.13
C THR A 150 7.53 -16.48 -11.30
N ARG A 151 6.55 -15.57 -11.18
CA ARG A 151 5.48 -15.40 -12.17
C ARG A 151 5.02 -13.95 -12.19
N GLU A 152 4.62 -13.46 -13.36
CA GLU A 152 4.24 -12.06 -13.58
C GLU A 152 2.99 -11.93 -14.45
N TRP A 153 2.12 -10.97 -14.09
CA TRP A 153 1.02 -10.57 -14.95
C TRP A 153 1.52 -9.66 -16.07
N LEU A 154 1.61 -10.18 -17.29
CA LEU A 154 1.94 -9.38 -18.49
C LEU A 154 0.76 -8.52 -18.96
N SER A 155 -0.45 -8.94 -18.64
CA SER A 155 -1.69 -8.21 -18.90
C SER A 155 -2.77 -8.60 -17.89
N LEU A 156 -3.53 -7.63 -17.42
CA LEU A 156 -4.74 -7.85 -16.63
C LEU A 156 -5.87 -7.03 -17.24
N LYS A 157 -7.01 -7.67 -17.51
CA LYS A 157 -8.18 -6.98 -18.04
C LYS A 157 -8.67 -5.87 -17.10
N SER A 158 -8.54 -6.09 -15.79
CA SER A 158 -8.92 -5.11 -14.75
C SER A 158 -7.95 -3.93 -14.62
N TYR A 159 -6.75 -3.98 -15.23
CA TYR A 159 -5.69 -3.04 -14.94
C TYR A 159 -6.10 -1.59 -15.20
N GLY A 160 -6.63 -1.29 -16.39
CA GLY A 160 -7.00 0.08 -16.78
C GLY A 160 -8.09 0.68 -15.89
N ASP A 161 -9.11 -0.11 -15.53
CA ASP A 161 -10.18 0.35 -14.63
C ASP A 161 -9.66 0.65 -13.23
N VAL A 162 -8.79 -0.22 -12.71
CA VAL A 162 -8.18 -0.04 -11.38
C VAL A 162 -7.20 1.13 -11.39
N GLU A 163 -6.42 1.30 -12.45
CA GLU A 163 -5.52 2.44 -12.63
C GLU A 163 -6.30 3.76 -12.63
N ASN A 164 -7.39 3.85 -13.38
CA ASN A 164 -8.25 5.05 -13.40
C ASN A 164 -8.84 5.36 -12.01
N GLN A 165 -9.21 4.35 -11.24
CA GLN A 165 -9.68 4.54 -9.86
C GLN A 165 -8.58 5.05 -8.93
N VAL A 166 -7.37 4.48 -9.03
CA VAL A 166 -6.21 4.92 -8.26
C VAL A 166 -5.87 6.37 -8.58
N GLU A 167 -5.87 6.72 -9.87
CA GLU A 167 -5.60 8.08 -10.33
C GLU A 167 -6.64 9.06 -9.79
N LYS A 168 -7.93 8.73 -9.93
CA LYS A 168 -9.01 9.56 -9.38
C LYS A 168 -8.87 9.77 -7.87
N GLU A 169 -8.60 8.70 -7.13
CA GLU A 169 -8.40 8.77 -5.68
C GLU A 169 -7.20 9.65 -5.30
N LEU A 170 -6.09 9.55 -6.05
CA LEU A 170 -4.92 10.39 -5.85
C LEU A 170 -5.23 11.87 -6.09
N GLN A 171 -5.92 12.17 -7.19
CA GLN A 171 -6.32 13.54 -7.53
C GLN A 171 -7.28 14.14 -6.48
N GLU A 172 -8.21 13.34 -5.94
CA GLU A 172 -9.09 13.76 -4.85
C GLU A 172 -8.30 14.08 -3.56
N LYS A 173 -7.31 13.26 -3.21
CA LYS A 173 -6.42 13.52 -2.05
C LYS A 173 -5.63 14.82 -2.22
N ILE A 174 -5.05 15.03 -3.40
CA ILE A 174 -4.26 16.23 -3.71
C ILE A 174 -5.14 17.47 -3.73
N ALA A 175 -6.32 17.42 -4.36
CA ALA A 175 -7.26 18.53 -4.39
C ALA A 175 -7.71 18.92 -2.97
N ALA A 176 -8.00 17.94 -2.12
CA ALA A 176 -8.35 18.18 -0.72
C ALA A 176 -7.19 18.82 0.06
N ALA A 177 -5.95 18.38 -0.15
CA ALA A 177 -4.76 18.96 0.47
C ALA A 177 -4.54 20.40 0.00
N ASN A 178 -4.64 20.65 -1.30
CA ASN A 178 -4.53 21.98 -1.90
C ASN A 178 -5.59 22.95 -1.39
N LEU A 179 -6.83 22.51 -1.23
CA LEU A 179 -7.90 23.33 -0.66
C LEU A 179 -7.60 23.71 0.79
N ARG A 180 -7.15 22.74 1.62
CA ARG A 180 -6.71 22.99 3.00
C ARG A 180 -5.54 23.97 3.05
N ASN A 181 -4.59 23.85 2.13
CA ASN A 181 -3.42 24.72 2.03
C ASN A 181 -3.81 26.16 1.67
N LYS A 182 -4.75 26.34 0.73
CA LYS A 182 -5.30 27.66 0.36
C LYS A 182 -6.04 28.31 1.53
N ALA A 183 -6.92 27.56 2.21
CA ALA A 183 -7.65 28.05 3.37
C ALA A 183 -6.73 28.56 4.50
N LYS A 184 -5.65 27.81 4.80
CA LYS A 184 -4.61 28.22 5.77
C LYS A 184 -3.84 29.47 5.34
N THR A 185 -3.61 29.66 4.04
CA THR A 185 -2.94 30.85 3.52
C THR A 185 -3.83 32.08 3.65
N VAL A 186 -5.12 31.98 3.32
CA VAL A 186 -6.10 33.08 3.44
C VAL A 186 -6.24 33.54 4.91
N THR A 187 -6.42 32.62 5.86
CA THR A 187 -6.49 32.96 7.29
C THR A 187 -5.21 33.60 7.83
N ARG A 188 -4.03 33.30 7.26
CA ARG A 188 -2.77 33.96 7.64
C ARG A 188 -2.69 35.39 7.10
N VAL A 189 -3.23 35.66 5.92
CA VAL A 189 -3.21 36.98 5.27
C VAL A 189 -4.25 37.93 5.89
N GLU A 190 -5.40 37.42 6.33
CA GLU A 190 -6.47 38.21 6.95
C GLU A 190 -6.26 38.54 8.43
N ARG A 191 -5.17 38.06 9.06
CA ARG A 191 -4.84 38.50 10.41
C ARG A 191 -4.59 40.01 10.36
N PRO A 192 -5.41 40.85 11.03
CA PRO A 192 -5.23 42.29 10.96
C PRO A 192 -3.81 42.63 11.37
N GLN A 193 -3.09 43.38 10.54
CA GLN A 193 -1.83 43.98 10.99
C GLN A 193 -2.14 44.73 12.29
N PRO A 194 -1.34 44.56 13.37
CA PRO A 194 -1.48 45.44 14.52
C PRO A 194 -1.40 46.87 13.99
N GLN A 195 -2.47 47.64 14.17
CA GLN A 195 -2.52 49.00 13.68
C GLN A 195 -1.29 49.74 14.22
N PRO A 196 -0.60 50.57 13.41
CA PRO A 196 0.46 51.42 13.94
C PRO A 196 -0.13 52.19 15.13
N PRO A 197 0.62 52.44 16.21
CA PRO A 197 0.10 53.11 17.39
C PRO A 197 -0.40 54.50 16.98
N GLY A 198 -1.68 54.57 16.65
CA GLY A 198 -2.40 55.80 16.39
C GLY A 198 -2.42 56.57 17.70
N ILE A 199 -2.32 57.89 17.60
CA ILE A 199 -2.41 58.80 18.73
C ILE A 199 -3.70 58.46 19.47
N TYR A 200 -3.56 57.75 20.60
CA TYR A 200 -4.64 57.47 21.51
C TYR A 200 -5.12 58.82 22.02
N GLN A 201 -6.22 59.33 21.45
CA GLN A 201 -7.09 60.18 22.23
C GLN A 201 -7.39 59.38 23.48
N ARG A 202 -7.09 59.96 24.66
CA ARG A 202 -7.42 59.39 25.95
C ARG A 202 -8.93 59.09 25.96
N SER A 203 -9.30 57.88 25.55
CA SER A 203 -10.48 57.25 26.10
C SER A 203 -10.26 57.20 27.60
N GLU A 204 -11.33 57.52 28.33
CA GLU A 204 -11.33 57.65 29.78
C GLU A 204 -10.51 56.53 30.41
N LEU A 205 -9.71 56.90 31.41
CA LEU A 205 -9.00 55.95 32.26
C LEU A 205 -10.02 54.86 32.64
N ILE A 206 -9.84 53.67 32.07
CA ILE A 206 -10.48 52.47 32.59
C ILE A 206 -9.96 52.38 34.01
N THR A 207 -10.79 52.80 34.96
CA THR A 207 -10.58 52.54 36.36
C THR A 207 -10.70 51.03 36.49
N TYR A 208 -9.57 50.33 36.47
CA TYR A 208 -9.51 49.01 37.07
C TYR A 208 -10.01 49.18 38.50
N SER A 209 -11.20 48.65 38.79
CA SER A 209 -11.57 48.41 40.18
C SER A 209 -10.50 47.49 40.73
N LYS A 210 -9.68 47.97 41.66
CA LYS A 210 -8.71 47.19 42.44
C LYS A 210 -9.47 46.19 43.33
N VAL A 211 -10.07 45.19 42.72
CA VAL A 211 -10.75 44.09 43.40
C VAL A 211 -10.53 42.83 42.58
N ASP A 212 -9.29 42.29 42.58
CA ASP A 212 -9.04 40.84 42.78
C ASP A 212 -7.53 40.53 42.85
N THR A 213 -6.79 41.17 43.76
CA THR A 213 -5.35 40.88 44.00
C THR A 213 -5.14 39.65 44.89
N LYS A 214 -6.08 38.69 44.91
CA LYS A 214 -6.05 37.59 45.90
C LYS A 214 -6.01 36.17 45.34
N ARG A 215 -5.73 35.96 44.06
CA ARG A 215 -5.67 34.61 43.48
C ARG A 215 -4.24 34.20 43.12
N ARG A 216 -3.80 33.03 43.59
CA ARG A 216 -2.57 32.35 43.17
C ARG A 216 -2.91 31.32 42.09
N TRP A 217 -2.17 31.32 40.99
CA TRP A 217 -2.31 30.33 39.92
C TRP A 217 -1.31 29.19 40.11
N LEU A 218 -1.77 27.96 39.95
CA LEU A 218 -1.02 26.73 40.24
C LEU A 218 -1.21 25.70 39.13
N ALA A 219 -0.18 24.87 38.94
CA ALA A 219 -0.16 23.81 37.93
C ALA A 219 -0.09 22.43 38.59
N CYS A 220 -0.99 21.51 38.19
CA CYS A 220 -0.98 20.13 38.69
C CYS A 220 -0.27 19.18 37.71
N SER A 221 0.91 18.66 38.09
CA SER A 221 1.67 17.71 37.26
C SER A 221 0.90 16.41 36.98
N SER A 222 0.13 15.88 37.96
CA SER A 222 -0.67 14.67 37.77
C SER A 222 -1.80 14.86 36.75
N CYS A 223 -2.41 16.05 36.68
CA CYS A 223 -3.38 16.39 35.63
C CYS A 223 -2.70 16.55 34.27
N LYS A 224 -1.53 17.18 34.25
CA LYS A 224 -0.72 17.36 33.04
C LYS A 224 -0.33 16.02 32.41
N GLU A 225 0.04 15.03 33.22
CA GLU A 225 0.44 13.69 32.74
C GLU A 225 -0.76 12.83 32.31
N ASN A 226 -1.92 13.02 32.93
CA ASN A 226 -3.14 12.25 32.64
C ASN A 226 -4.18 13.01 31.80
N GLN A 227 -3.76 14.03 31.05
CA GLN A 227 -4.67 14.94 30.33
C GLN A 227 -5.67 14.21 29.41
N LYS A 228 -5.25 13.11 28.78
CA LYS A 228 -6.08 12.30 27.86
C LYS A 228 -7.17 11.47 28.56
N ALA A 229 -7.17 11.39 29.88
CA ALA A 229 -8.16 10.65 30.67
C ALA A 229 -9.36 11.52 31.09
N TYR A 230 -9.33 12.83 30.85
CA TYR A 230 -10.44 13.73 31.14
C TYR A 230 -11.50 13.70 30.03
N PRO A 231 -12.80 13.81 30.38
CA PRO A 231 -13.84 14.06 29.39
C PRO A 231 -13.51 15.33 28.59
N ASP A 232 -13.73 15.31 27.28
CA ASP A 232 -13.62 16.47 26.39
C ASP A 232 -12.22 17.13 26.30
N TRP A 233 -11.15 16.39 26.64
CA TRP A 233 -9.76 16.90 26.59
C TRP A 233 -9.32 17.40 25.19
N GLN A 234 -10.02 16.99 24.13
CA GLN A 234 -9.75 17.39 22.75
C GLN A 234 -10.23 18.82 22.45
N ASP A 235 -11.14 19.35 23.28
CA ASP A 235 -11.77 20.66 23.10
C ASP A 235 -11.09 21.79 23.89
N HIS A 236 -10.06 21.46 24.68
CA HIS A 236 -9.32 22.39 25.53
C HIS A 236 -7.85 22.52 25.12
N LEU A 237 -7.30 23.74 25.20
CA LEU A 237 -5.87 23.95 24.96
C LEU A 237 -5.05 23.28 26.09
N PRO A 238 -3.82 22.78 25.82
CA PRO A 238 -3.01 22.10 26.82
C PRO A 238 -2.87 22.85 28.15
N GLU A 239 -2.80 24.17 28.10
CA GLU A 239 -2.64 25.07 29.25
C GLU A 239 -3.91 25.20 30.11
N GLU A 240 -5.09 24.89 29.56
CA GLU A 240 -6.40 25.04 30.25
C GLU A 240 -6.76 23.84 31.15
N VAL A 241 -6.10 22.68 30.98
CA VAL A 241 -6.53 21.41 31.60
C VAL A 241 -5.78 21.06 32.89
N PHE A 242 -4.75 21.83 33.27
CA PHE A 242 -3.99 21.57 34.50
C PHE A 242 -3.65 22.82 35.34
N LEU A 243 -4.08 24.00 34.90
CA LEU A 243 -3.94 25.25 35.65
C LEU A 243 -5.22 25.55 36.44
N PHE A 244 -5.09 25.91 37.71
CA PHE A 244 -6.20 26.42 38.51
C PHE A 244 -5.76 27.59 39.37
N SER A 245 -6.71 28.45 39.74
CA SER A 245 -6.48 29.54 40.68
C SER A 245 -7.13 29.23 42.01
N CYS A 246 -6.45 29.51 43.12
CA CYS A 246 -7.02 29.46 44.46
C CYS A 246 -6.83 30.81 45.17
N SER A 247 -7.65 31.10 46.16
CA SER A 247 -7.50 32.31 46.97
C SER A 247 -6.36 32.17 47.99
N TRP A 248 -5.91 33.28 48.57
CA TRP A 248 -4.93 33.26 49.67
C TRP A 248 -5.46 32.57 50.93
N GLU A 249 -6.78 32.52 51.12
CA GLU A 249 -7.41 31.78 52.20
C GLU A 249 -7.35 30.26 51.98
N GLU A 250 -7.37 29.82 50.71
CA GLU A 250 -7.26 28.41 50.31
C GLU A 250 -5.80 27.92 50.23
N ALA A 251 -4.85 28.84 50.02
CA ALA A 251 -3.41 28.57 49.92
C ALA A 251 -2.58 29.61 50.69
N PRO A 252 -2.65 29.61 52.04
CA PRO A 252 -1.88 30.54 52.86
C PRO A 252 -0.37 30.37 52.65
N TRP A 253 0.41 31.39 53.01
CA TRP A 253 1.85 31.44 52.71
C TRP A 253 2.64 30.28 53.35
N GLU A 254 2.13 29.74 54.45
CA GLU A 254 2.70 28.61 55.18
C GLU A 254 2.29 27.24 54.62
N ALA A 255 1.34 27.19 53.67
CA ALA A 255 0.88 25.95 53.07
C ALA A 255 1.98 25.37 52.17
N THR A 256 2.33 24.10 52.38
CA THR A 256 3.32 23.39 51.56
C THR A 256 2.71 22.72 50.34
N SER A 257 1.41 22.45 50.36
CA SER A 257 0.66 21.93 49.22
C SER A 257 -0.83 22.29 49.29
N VAL A 258 -1.49 22.40 48.14
CA VAL A 258 -2.95 22.51 48.03
C VAL A 258 -3.53 21.41 47.12
N PRO A 259 -4.73 20.89 47.40
CA PRO A 259 -5.34 19.87 46.57
C PRO A 259 -5.77 20.46 45.21
N CYS A 260 -5.47 19.74 44.14
CA CYS A 260 -5.98 20.08 42.81
C CYS A 260 -7.50 19.89 42.75
N PRO A 261 -8.29 20.87 42.27
CA PRO A 261 -9.75 20.73 42.20
C PRO A 261 -10.22 19.67 41.21
N PHE A 262 -9.34 19.25 40.27
CA PHE A 262 -9.69 18.30 39.22
C PHE A 262 -9.40 16.84 39.59
N CYS A 263 -8.27 16.58 40.28
CA CYS A 263 -7.84 15.21 40.62
C CYS A 263 -7.59 14.97 42.11
N ASN A 264 -7.79 15.99 42.95
CA ASN A 264 -7.55 15.98 44.39
C ASN A 264 -6.09 15.63 44.81
N SER A 265 -5.16 15.55 43.86
CA SER A 265 -3.74 15.31 44.15
C SER A 265 -3.10 16.56 44.76
N PRO A 266 -2.16 16.40 45.71
CA PRO A 266 -1.49 17.53 46.34
C PRO A 266 -0.56 18.24 45.36
N VAL A 267 -0.73 19.55 45.20
CA VAL A 267 0.10 20.44 44.38
C VAL A 267 0.96 21.29 45.29
N ILE A 268 2.28 21.19 45.15
CA ILE A 268 3.23 21.90 46.01
C ILE A 268 3.17 23.40 45.73
N VAL A 269 2.94 24.19 46.78
CA VAL A 269 2.93 25.67 46.77
C VAL A 269 4.17 26.15 47.52
N LYS A 270 5.28 26.34 46.82
CA LYS A 270 6.48 27.00 47.34
C LYS A 270 6.84 28.16 46.43
#